data_AF-A0A7Z9W0S0-F1
#
_entry.id   AF-A0A7Z9W0S0-F1
#
_cell.length_a   1.000
_cell.length_b   1.000
_cell.length_c   1.000
_cell.angle_alpha   90.00
_cell.angle_beta   90.00
_cell.angle_gamma   90.00
#
_symmetry.space_group_name_H-M   'P 1'
#
loop_
_entity.id
_entity.type
_entity.pdbx_description
1 polymer ?
#
loop_
_entity_poly.entity_id
_entity_poly.type
_entity_poly.pdbx_seq_one_letter_code
_entity_poly.pdbx_strand_id
1 'polypeptide(L)' 'RYAWKTGHKYFDARSTKDKPVWFMVDIAFVEAFTNTVPLATLKSTPGLEDMMVTKKGSRLSVQPATKAEYDIVLKLGRKL' A
#
# COMPACT_ATOMS: atom_id res chain seq x y z
N ARG A 1 -18.33 8.38 0.70
CA ARG A 1 -17.05 8.80 1.31
C ARG A 1 -17.18 8.82 2.83
N TYR A 2 -16.41 8.00 3.52
CA TYR A 2 -16.50 7.81 4.98
C TYR A 2 -16.22 9.07 5.80
N ALA A 3 -15.36 9.95 5.30
CA ALA A 3 -14.93 11.17 5.98
C ALA A 3 -16.07 12.16 6.31
N TRP A 4 -17.23 12.06 5.65
CA TRP A 4 -18.35 12.99 5.83
C TRP A 4 -19.50 12.40 6.64
N LYS A 5 -19.39 11.13 7.07
CA LYS A 5 -20.45 10.43 7.79
C LYS A 5 -20.25 10.58 9.30
N THR A 6 -21.05 11.43 9.94
CA THR A 6 -21.04 11.60 11.40
C THR A 6 -21.16 10.25 12.12
N GLY A 7 -20.34 10.04 13.15
CA GLY A 7 -20.29 8.78 13.91
C GLY A 7 -19.46 7.67 13.27
N HIS A 8 -18.92 7.85 12.05
CA HIS A 8 -18.02 6.87 11.45
C HIS A 8 -16.59 7.00 12.00
N LYS A 9 -15.87 5.87 12.15
CA LYS A 9 -14.47 5.83 12.65
C LYS A 9 -13.50 6.78 11.93
N TYR A 10 -13.73 7.00 10.63
CA TYR A 10 -12.91 7.85 9.76
C TYR A 10 -13.56 9.20 9.44
N PHE A 11 -14.58 9.61 10.19
CA PHE A 11 -15.19 10.93 10.06
C PHE A 11 -14.16 12.03 10.33
N ASP A 12 -14.17 13.08 9.51
CA ASP A 12 -13.37 14.28 9.71
C ASP A 12 -14.22 15.51 9.38
N ALA A 13 -14.61 16.26 10.42
CA ALA A 13 -15.45 17.45 10.28
C ALA A 13 -14.86 18.54 9.38
N ARG A 14 -13.54 18.51 9.12
CA ARG A 14 -12.85 19.47 8.25
C ARG A 14 -12.97 19.10 6.76
N SER A 15 -13.31 17.87 6.45
CA SER A 15 -13.50 17.41 5.07
C SER A 15 -14.95 17.67 4.65
N THR A 16 -15.15 18.48 3.62
CA THR A 16 -16.49 18.76 3.07
C THR A 16 -16.58 18.33 1.61
N LYS A 17 -17.80 18.36 1.04
CA LYS A 17 -18.01 18.05 -0.39
C LYS A 17 -17.23 19.00 -1.30
N ASP A 18 -17.28 20.29 -1.00
CA ASP A 18 -16.64 21.34 -1.80
C ASP A 18 -15.14 21.47 -1.50
N LYS A 19 -14.70 21.02 -0.31
CA LYS A 19 -13.29 21.01 0.11
C LYS A 19 -12.91 19.65 0.73
N PRO A 20 -12.75 18.61 -0.10
CA PRO A 20 -12.37 17.29 0.38
C PRO A 20 -10.93 17.28 0.89
N VAL A 21 -10.72 16.76 2.11
CA VAL A 21 -9.38 16.48 2.66
C VAL A 21 -8.89 15.09 2.26
N TRP A 22 -9.83 14.14 2.19
CA TRP A 22 -9.55 12.73 1.97
C TRP A 22 -10.01 12.28 0.59
N PHE A 23 -9.12 11.59 -0.10
CA PHE A 23 -9.35 10.98 -1.41
C PHE A 23 -9.26 9.46 -1.31
N MET A 24 -9.97 8.78 -2.22
CA MET A 24 -9.98 7.33 -2.34
C MET A 24 -10.05 6.96 -3.80
N VAL A 25 -9.55 5.77 -4.12
CA VAL A 25 -9.61 5.18 -5.44
C VAL A 25 -10.30 3.83 -5.33
N ASP A 26 -11.01 3.46 -6.38
CA ASP A 26 -11.55 2.11 -6.52
C ASP A 26 -10.45 1.20 -7.09
N ILE A 27 -10.31 0.02 -6.51
CA ILE A 27 -9.36 -1.00 -6.98
C ILE A 27 -10.14 -2.27 -7.34
N ALA A 28 -9.66 -2.99 -8.34
CA ALA A 28 -10.19 -4.28 -8.72
C ALA A 28 -9.17 -5.37 -8.42
N PHE A 29 -9.67 -6.57 -8.14
CA PHE A 29 -8.83 -7.75 -8.01
C PHE A 29 -8.15 -8.07 -9.34
N VAL A 30 -6.87 -8.45 -9.28
CA VAL A 30 -6.08 -8.86 -10.46
C VAL A 30 -5.60 -10.29 -10.29
N GLU A 31 -4.83 -10.55 -9.23
CA GLU A 31 -4.33 -11.89 -8.89
C GLU A 31 -4.15 -12.01 -7.38
N ALA A 32 -4.07 -13.26 -6.90
CA ALA A 32 -3.64 -13.59 -5.55
C ALA A 32 -2.43 -14.53 -5.63
N PHE A 33 -1.44 -14.28 -4.78
CA PHE A 33 -0.32 -15.22 -4.62
C PHE A 33 -0.76 -16.42 -3.77
N THR A 34 -0.22 -17.60 -4.08
CA THR A 34 -0.47 -18.82 -3.30
C THR A 34 -0.03 -18.64 -1.85
N ASN A 35 1.11 -17.95 -1.65
CA ASN A 35 1.69 -17.67 -0.35
C ASN A 35 1.95 -16.17 -0.16
N THR A 36 1.79 -15.68 1.07
CA THR A 36 2.14 -14.30 1.43
C THR A 36 3.65 -14.11 1.34
N VAL A 37 4.12 -13.05 0.66
CA VAL A 37 5.54 -12.64 0.68
C VAL A 37 5.84 -11.94 2.02
N PRO A 38 6.62 -12.55 2.94
CA PRO A 38 6.87 -11.96 4.25
C PRO A 38 7.73 -10.69 4.16
N LEU A 39 7.54 -9.74 5.08
CA LEU A 39 8.38 -8.54 5.16
C LEU A 39 9.87 -8.87 5.35
N ALA A 40 10.18 -9.95 6.07
CA ALA A 40 11.55 -10.42 6.25
C ALA A 40 12.19 -10.80 4.90
N THR A 41 11.44 -11.51 4.04
CA THR A 41 11.87 -11.84 2.67
C THR A 41 12.09 -10.60 1.84
N LEU A 42 11.18 -9.61 1.89
CA LEU A 42 11.37 -8.35 1.17
C LEU A 42 12.67 -7.64 1.61
N LYS A 43 12.94 -7.60 2.92
CA LYS A 43 14.14 -6.97 3.48
C LYS A 43 15.45 -7.69 3.13
N SER A 44 15.41 -9.02 2.95
CA SER A 44 16.60 -9.81 2.62
C SER A 44 16.77 -10.03 1.11
N THR A 45 15.86 -9.54 0.27
CA THR A 45 15.92 -9.73 -1.19
C THR A 45 16.77 -8.63 -1.84
N PRO A 46 17.83 -8.99 -2.58
CA PRO A 46 18.62 -8.02 -3.34
C PRO A 46 17.77 -7.25 -4.37
N GLY A 47 17.98 -5.95 -4.48
CA GLY A 47 17.22 -5.04 -5.34
C GLY A 47 15.97 -4.43 -4.70
N LEU A 48 15.69 -4.72 -3.43
CA LEU A 48 14.60 -4.11 -2.64
C LEU A 48 15.10 -3.28 -1.45
N GLU A 49 16.40 -2.99 -1.39
CA GLU A 49 17.04 -2.22 -0.32
C GLU A 49 16.46 -0.81 -0.21
N ASP A 50 16.04 -0.25 -1.34
CA ASP A 50 15.47 1.10 -1.46
C ASP A 50 13.94 1.16 -1.49
N MET A 51 13.26 0.01 -1.55
CA MET A 51 11.81 -0.04 -1.54
C MET A 51 11.25 0.57 -0.26
N MET A 52 10.32 1.51 -0.39
CA MET A 52 9.84 2.32 0.75
C MET A 52 9.30 1.50 1.94
N VAL A 53 8.74 0.31 1.67
CA VAL A 53 8.18 -0.57 2.70
C VAL A 53 9.25 -1.27 3.54
N THR A 54 10.48 -1.43 3.02
CA THR A 54 11.59 -2.07 3.73
C THR A 54 12.35 -1.07 4.62
N LYS A 55 12.21 0.24 4.35
CA LYS A 55 12.87 1.31 5.10
C LYS A 55 12.40 1.37 6.56
N LYS A 56 13.37 1.37 7.48
CA LYS A 56 13.11 1.49 8.93
C LYS A 56 12.42 2.81 9.23
N GLY A 57 11.35 2.76 10.02
CA GLY A 57 10.64 3.95 10.48
C GLY A 57 9.57 4.48 9.51
N SER A 58 9.46 3.92 8.29
CA SER A 58 8.35 4.27 7.39
C SER A 58 7.00 4.02 8.06
N ARG A 59 6.08 4.98 7.89
CA ARG A 59 4.68 4.94 8.36
C ARG A 59 3.70 5.25 7.23
N LEU A 60 4.18 5.29 5.99
CA LEU A 60 3.35 5.54 4.81
C LEU A 60 2.51 4.30 4.51
N SER A 61 1.19 4.46 4.40
CA SER A 61 0.27 3.36 4.03
C SER A 61 0.09 3.23 2.52
N VAL A 62 0.36 4.29 1.77
CA VAL A 62 0.42 4.30 0.30
C VAL A 62 1.81 4.78 -0.08
N GLN A 63 2.49 4.02 -0.93
CA GLN A 63 3.90 4.23 -1.24
C GLN A 63 4.13 4.01 -2.73
N PRO A 64 5.03 4.78 -3.36
CA PRO A 64 5.47 4.47 -4.71
C PRO A 64 6.28 3.16 -4.69
N ALA A 65 6.18 2.41 -5.78
CA ALA A 65 7.06 1.29 -6.09
C ALA A 65 7.64 1.51 -7.48
N THR A 66 8.95 1.33 -7.63
CA THR A 66 9.58 1.37 -8.95
C THR A 66 9.20 0.11 -9.74
N LYS A 67 9.34 0.17 -11.07
CA LYS A 67 9.08 -1.00 -11.92
C LYS A 67 9.97 -2.19 -11.55
N ALA A 68 11.23 -1.94 -11.21
CA ALA A 68 12.18 -2.97 -10.81
C ALA A 68 11.76 -3.66 -9.51
N GLU A 69 11.38 -2.88 -8.49
CA GLU A 69 10.89 -3.41 -7.21
C GLU A 69 9.61 -4.24 -7.42
N TYR A 70 8.66 -3.70 -8.17
CA TYR A 70 7.41 -4.37 -8.50
C TYR A 70 7.64 -5.74 -9.16
N ASP A 71 8.53 -5.80 -10.14
CA ASP A 71 8.84 -7.04 -10.86
C ASP A 71 9.52 -8.08 -9.96
N ILE A 72 10.39 -7.66 -9.04
CA ILE A 72 11.01 -8.56 -8.06
C ILE A 72 9.93 -9.14 -7.13
N VAL A 73 9.04 -8.30 -6.59
CA VAL A 73 7.95 -8.73 -5.69
C VAL A 73 6.99 -9.68 -6.40
N LEU A 74 6.63 -9.41 -7.66
CA LEU A 74 5.81 -10.33 -8.45
C LEU A 74 6.48 -11.70 -8.62
N LYS A 75 7.79 -11.73 -8.90
CA LYS A 75 8.54 -12.99 -9.02
C LYS A 75 8.57 -13.76 -7.70
N LEU A 76 8.76 -13.08 -6.58
CA LEU A 76 8.71 -13.72 -5.26
C LEU A 76 7.34 -14.31 -4.99
N GLY A 77 6.27 -13.54 -5.20
CA GLY A 77 4.90 -13.95 -4.93
C GLY A 77 4.38 -15.07 -5.82
N ARG A 78 4.86 -15.17 -7.06
CA ARG A 78 4.46 -16.24 -8.00
C ARG A 78 5.31 -17.52 -7.90
N LYS A 79 6.48 -17.45 -7.26
CA LYS A 79 7.42 -18.59 -7.14
C LYS A 79 7.26 -19.35 -5.82
N LEU A 80 6.83 -18.66 -4.76
CA LEU A 80 6.48 -19.25 -3.46
C LEU A 80 5.13 -19.96 -3.52
#